data_AF-A0A662UTQ1-F1
#
_entry.id   AF-A0A662UTQ1-F1
#
_cell.length_a   1.000
_cell.length_b   1.000
_cell.length_c   1.000
_cell.angle_alpha   90.00
_cell.angle_beta   90.00
_cell.angle_gamma   90.00
#
_symmetry.space_group_name_H-M   'P 1'
#
loop_
_entity.id
_entity.type
_entity.pdbx_description
1 polymer ?
#
loop_
_entity_poly.entity_id
_entity_poly.type
_entity_poly.pdbx_seq_one_letter_code
_entity_poly.pdbx_strand_id
1 'polypeptide(L)'
;TDLQLESSRIYKIPPSETLKIAEDLYLDALISYPRTNSQKLPLTLNNKQIILSLSRIAEYRGYALTLLKKSLLRPVQGKKDDPAHPAIYPTANTSLVSKLGGKHRRIYDLIARRYLASFGDNLLVSVITYRVRIGSKEFTLPGRSINKRGWLLIYPFIRIQEAEIPELREGDRLPIKEVKVVRTLTKPPPRYTRATLLKWMEASGIGTEATRAEIIETLFKRGYLRSFREGLDITDTGMFVAEILYKVFRELTGIELTKEFERYLNLVRSGKLSREDVVNKAKAVLAPRLLDLRKTVMSNNVDVLKRLINWEGDVRCSLCNNPGTYVINDKLVMCKLHKQAYDNVMVAYRRWREALGIDFENYLNKLKNLSSVGKYCKDVITLLLRQKGSNS
;
A
#
# COMPACT_ATOMS: atom_id res chain seq x y z
N THR A 1 -4.45 -10.79 5.32
CA THR A 1 -4.22 -9.43 4.79
C THR A 1 -4.95 -8.33 5.55
N ASP A 2 -6.28 -8.35 5.67
CA ASP A 2 -7.04 -7.22 6.23
C ASP A 2 -6.60 -6.81 7.65
N LEU A 3 -6.34 -7.80 8.52
CA LEU A 3 -5.80 -7.57 9.86
C LEU A 3 -4.47 -6.80 9.83
N GLN A 4 -3.55 -7.18 8.96
CA GLN A 4 -2.23 -6.54 8.83
C GLN A 4 -2.35 -5.10 8.32
N LEU A 5 -3.26 -4.84 7.36
CA LEU A 5 -3.51 -3.51 6.83
C LEU A 5 -4.10 -2.58 7.90
N GLU A 6 -5.12 -3.06 8.63
CA GLU A 6 -5.77 -2.26 9.67
C GLU A 6 -4.84 -2.02 10.86
N SER A 7 -4.12 -3.06 11.29
CA SER A 7 -3.10 -2.95 12.35
C SER A 7 -2.02 -1.92 12.01
N SER A 8 -1.52 -1.94 10.77
CA SER A 8 -0.55 -0.96 10.30
C SER A 8 -1.15 0.45 10.19
N ARG A 9 -2.39 0.59 9.71
CA ARG A 9 -3.07 1.89 9.60
C ARG A 9 -3.29 2.54 10.97
N ILE A 10 -3.84 1.77 11.91
CA ILE A 10 -4.33 2.22 13.21
C ILE A 10 -3.19 2.31 14.22
N TYR A 11 -2.42 1.23 14.39
CA TYR A 11 -1.43 1.10 15.47
C TYR A 11 0.02 1.23 15.00
N LYS A 12 0.26 1.41 13.69
CA LYS A 12 1.60 1.48 13.08
C LYS A 12 2.43 0.19 13.29
N ILE A 13 1.77 -0.94 13.55
CA ILE A 13 2.43 -2.24 13.70
C ILE A 13 2.70 -2.82 12.30
N PRO A 14 3.94 -3.25 11.99
CA PRO A 14 4.26 -3.87 10.71
C PRO A 14 3.45 -5.15 10.43
N PRO A 15 3.23 -5.51 9.14
CA PRO A 15 2.51 -6.73 8.79
C PRO A 15 3.12 -8.04 9.32
N SER A 16 4.45 -8.11 9.40
CA SER A 16 5.22 -9.26 9.90
C SER A 16 5.01 -9.44 11.40
N GLU A 17 5.16 -8.36 12.16
CA GLU A 17 4.89 -8.36 13.60
C GLU A 17 3.41 -8.65 13.90
N THR A 18 2.48 -8.11 13.12
CA THR A 18 1.05 -8.41 13.26
C THR A 18 0.77 -9.90 13.09
N LEU A 19 1.40 -10.54 12.09
CA LEU A 19 1.22 -11.97 11.83
C LEU A 19 1.80 -12.81 12.98
N LYS A 20 2.99 -12.45 13.49
CA LYS A 20 3.60 -13.10 14.66
C LYS A 20 2.70 -13.02 15.89
N ILE A 21 2.19 -11.82 16.20
CA ILE A 21 1.29 -11.62 17.34
C ILE A 21 -0.01 -12.42 17.15
N ALA A 22 -0.57 -12.46 15.95
CA ALA A 22 -1.77 -13.25 15.68
C ALA A 22 -1.51 -14.76 15.85
N GLU A 23 -0.33 -15.25 15.48
CA GLU A 23 0.10 -16.63 15.76
C GLU A 23 0.17 -16.89 17.27
N ASP A 24 0.79 -16.00 18.05
CA ASP A 24 0.84 -16.11 19.51
C ASP A 24 -0.57 -16.20 20.12
N LEU A 25 -1.49 -15.32 19.68
CA LEU A 25 -2.89 -15.32 20.13
C LEU A 25 -3.64 -16.60 19.74
N TYR A 26 -3.30 -17.20 18.61
CA TYR A 26 -3.86 -18.48 18.17
C TYR A 26 -3.32 -19.64 19.01
N LEU A 27 -2.03 -19.66 19.33
CA LEU A 27 -1.41 -20.66 20.21
C LEU A 27 -1.98 -20.60 21.63
N ASP A 28 -2.32 -19.40 22.12
CA ASP A 28 -3.06 -19.20 23.37
C ASP A 28 -4.56 -19.56 23.27
N ALA A 29 -4.99 -20.07 22.11
CA ALA A 29 -6.37 -20.40 21.77
C ALA A 29 -7.36 -19.24 21.94
N LEU A 30 -6.90 -17.98 21.82
CA LEU A 30 -7.74 -16.77 21.96
C LEU A 30 -8.41 -16.37 20.64
N ILE A 31 -7.84 -16.75 19.51
CA ILE A 31 -8.40 -16.49 18.16
C ILE A 31 -8.34 -17.76 17.30
N SER A 32 -9.08 -17.77 16.19
CA SER A 32 -8.95 -18.79 15.15
C SER A 32 -7.66 -18.61 14.34
N TYR A 33 -7.30 -19.64 13.56
CA TYR A 33 -6.05 -19.67 12.80
C TYR A 33 -5.90 -18.44 11.88
N PRO A 34 -4.81 -17.65 12.01
CA PRO A 34 -4.74 -16.32 11.42
C PRO A 34 -4.28 -16.31 9.95
N ARG A 35 -3.85 -17.45 9.40
CA ARG A 35 -3.37 -17.56 8.01
C ARG A 35 -4.50 -18.07 7.13
N THR A 36 -5.35 -17.14 6.72
CA THR A 36 -6.55 -17.39 5.93
C THR A 36 -6.78 -16.24 4.96
N ASN A 37 -7.27 -16.57 3.76
CA ASN A 37 -7.81 -15.57 2.83
C ASN A 37 -9.32 -15.34 3.00
N SER A 38 -9.98 -16.17 3.82
CA SER A 38 -11.42 -16.08 4.00
C SER A 38 -11.82 -14.81 4.75
N GLN A 39 -12.90 -14.21 4.28
CA GLN A 39 -13.63 -13.15 4.98
C GLN A 39 -15.00 -13.67 5.43
N LYS A 40 -15.16 -15.00 5.52
CA LYS A 40 -16.41 -15.65 5.89
C LYS A 40 -16.30 -16.41 7.20
N LEU A 41 -17.32 -16.28 8.04
CA LEU A 41 -17.50 -17.10 9.23
C LEU A 41 -18.35 -18.34 8.89
N PRO A 42 -18.03 -19.54 9.42
CA PRO A 42 -18.81 -20.75 9.19
C PRO A 42 -20.23 -20.60 9.73
N LEU A 43 -21.21 -21.17 9.03
CA LEU A 43 -22.60 -21.21 9.49
C LEU A 43 -22.76 -22.05 10.76
N THR A 44 -21.88 -23.05 10.95
CA THR A 44 -21.86 -23.93 12.13
C THR A 44 -21.17 -23.30 13.35
N LEU A 45 -20.58 -22.10 13.21
CA LEU A 45 -19.88 -21.44 14.30
C LEU A 45 -20.88 -21.01 15.38
N ASN A 46 -20.63 -21.39 16.64
CA ASN A 46 -21.47 -20.99 17.78
C ASN A 46 -21.22 -19.52 18.17
N ASN A 47 -21.70 -18.60 17.34
CA ASN A 47 -21.53 -17.16 17.51
C ASN A 47 -22.15 -16.66 18.83
N LYS A 48 -23.26 -17.27 19.27
CA LYS A 48 -23.91 -16.92 20.55
C LYS A 48 -22.97 -17.14 21.72
N GLN A 49 -22.28 -18.29 21.76
CA GLN A 49 -21.31 -18.61 22.83
C GLN A 49 -20.10 -17.67 22.79
N ILE A 50 -19.55 -17.39 21.62
CA ILE A 50 -18.40 -16.48 21.47
C ILE A 50 -18.76 -15.07 21.96
N ILE A 51 -19.89 -14.52 21.50
CA ILE A 51 -20.35 -13.19 21.91
C ILE A 51 -20.65 -13.15 23.42
N LEU A 52 -21.22 -14.22 23.99
CA LEU A 52 -21.44 -14.35 25.43
C LEU A 52 -20.12 -14.38 26.22
N SER A 53 -19.08 -15.06 25.74
CA SER A 53 -17.75 -15.00 26.35
C SER A 53 -17.17 -13.59 26.29
N LEU A 54 -17.28 -12.91 25.14
CA LEU A 54 -16.82 -11.53 24.99
C LEU A 54 -17.58 -10.56 25.92
N SER A 55 -18.84 -10.81 26.26
CA SER A 55 -19.59 -9.94 27.17
C SER A 55 -19.05 -9.92 28.61
N ARG A 56 -18.21 -10.91 28.97
CA ARG A 56 -17.54 -10.95 30.27
C ARG A 56 -16.41 -9.92 30.37
N ILE A 57 -15.83 -9.54 29.23
CA ILE A 57 -14.77 -8.52 29.13
C ILE A 57 -15.42 -7.14 29.15
N ALA A 58 -15.01 -6.28 30.09
CA ALA A 58 -15.65 -4.99 30.35
C ALA A 58 -15.73 -4.11 29.09
N GLU A 59 -14.68 -4.08 28.28
CA GLU A 59 -14.59 -3.25 27.08
C GLU A 59 -15.56 -3.66 25.95
N TYR A 60 -16.03 -4.91 25.95
CA TYR A 60 -16.96 -5.43 24.93
C TYR A 60 -18.37 -5.66 25.46
N ARG A 61 -18.57 -5.64 26.78
CA ARG A 61 -19.82 -6.00 27.46
C ARG A 61 -21.05 -5.34 26.86
N GLY A 62 -21.05 -4.01 26.76
CA GLY A 62 -22.20 -3.26 26.25
C GLY A 62 -22.59 -3.66 24.81
N TYR A 63 -21.59 -3.78 23.94
CA TYR A 63 -21.79 -4.17 22.55
C TYR A 63 -22.29 -5.61 22.44
N ALA A 64 -21.63 -6.55 23.14
CA ALA A 64 -21.97 -7.96 23.11
C ALA A 64 -23.39 -8.23 23.66
N LEU A 65 -23.75 -7.63 24.79
CA LEU A 65 -25.11 -7.77 25.35
C LEU A 65 -26.18 -7.17 24.43
N THR A 66 -25.88 -6.07 23.75
CA THR A 66 -26.80 -5.49 22.75
C THR A 66 -27.01 -6.45 21.58
N LEU A 67 -25.93 -7.04 21.05
CA LEU A 67 -26.02 -8.02 19.97
C LEU A 67 -26.79 -9.28 20.37
N LEU A 68 -26.61 -9.77 21.60
CA LEU A 68 -27.30 -10.96 22.12
C LEU A 68 -28.82 -10.78 22.25
N LYS A 69 -29.34 -9.54 22.23
CA LYS A 69 -30.79 -9.26 22.21
C LYS A 69 -31.42 -9.43 20.82
N LYS A 70 -30.61 -9.51 19.75
CA LYS A 70 -31.12 -9.67 18.38
C LYS A 70 -31.72 -11.07 18.22
N SER A 71 -32.87 -11.15 17.54
CA SER A 71 -33.53 -12.43 17.24
C SER A 71 -32.66 -13.35 16.40
N LEU A 72 -31.81 -12.78 15.53
CA LEU A 72 -30.87 -13.52 14.69
C LEU A 72 -29.47 -12.89 14.73
N LEU A 73 -28.47 -13.69 15.09
CA LEU A 73 -27.05 -13.33 15.04
C LEU A 73 -26.46 -13.67 13.67
N ARG A 74 -26.72 -12.82 12.68
CA ARG A 74 -26.19 -12.99 11.32
C ARG A 74 -24.99 -12.05 11.09
N PRO A 75 -23.79 -12.57 10.82
CA PRO A 75 -22.66 -11.73 10.46
C PRO A 75 -22.76 -11.26 9.01
N VAL A 76 -22.22 -10.08 8.73
CA VAL A 76 -21.94 -9.63 7.37
C VAL A 76 -20.74 -10.42 6.84
N GLN A 77 -20.98 -11.26 5.84
CA GLN A 77 -19.97 -12.09 5.19
C GLN A 77 -19.20 -11.28 4.13
N GLY A 78 -17.88 -11.43 4.08
CA GLY A 78 -17.05 -10.81 3.04
C GLY A 78 -17.06 -11.58 1.71
N LYS A 79 -16.31 -11.04 0.73
CA LYS A 79 -16.28 -11.58 -0.64
C LYS A 79 -15.29 -12.73 -0.80
N LYS A 80 -14.12 -12.63 -0.16
CA LYS A 80 -13.06 -13.65 -0.28
C LYS A 80 -13.42 -14.88 0.55
N ASP A 81 -13.06 -16.03 0.02
CA ASP A 81 -13.31 -17.33 0.64
C ASP A 81 -12.01 -18.14 0.69
N ASP A 82 -11.94 -19.02 1.67
CA ASP A 82 -10.88 -20.01 1.80
C ASP A 82 -11.55 -21.30 2.30
N PRO A 83 -11.65 -22.35 1.45
CA PRO A 83 -12.40 -23.55 1.81
C PRO A 83 -11.88 -24.26 3.06
N ALA A 84 -10.60 -24.12 3.38
CA ALA A 84 -9.96 -24.81 4.49
C ALA A 84 -10.07 -24.05 5.82
N HIS A 85 -10.08 -22.72 5.76
CA HIS A 85 -9.95 -21.89 6.94
C HIS A 85 -10.99 -20.75 6.93
N PRO A 86 -11.78 -20.59 8.01
CA PRO A 86 -12.67 -19.44 8.13
C PRO A 86 -11.91 -18.13 8.29
N ALA A 87 -12.63 -17.02 8.29
CA ALA A 87 -12.08 -15.72 8.69
C ALA A 87 -11.53 -15.76 10.12
N ILE A 88 -10.65 -14.81 10.44
CA ILE A 88 -10.09 -14.65 11.79
C ILE A 88 -11.20 -14.15 12.74
N TYR A 89 -11.43 -14.86 13.85
CA TYR A 89 -12.41 -14.53 14.87
C TYR A 89 -11.87 -14.86 16.28
N PRO A 90 -12.34 -14.18 17.35
CA PRO A 90 -12.00 -14.55 18.72
C PRO A 90 -12.70 -15.84 19.12
N THR A 91 -12.03 -16.74 19.84
CA THR A 91 -12.68 -17.96 20.36
C THR A 91 -13.55 -17.64 21.58
N ALA A 92 -14.27 -18.64 22.08
CA ALA A 92 -14.98 -18.53 23.36
C ALA A 92 -14.03 -18.56 24.58
N ASN A 93 -12.74 -18.88 24.40
CA ASN A 93 -11.74 -18.85 25.46
C ASN A 93 -11.26 -17.42 25.69
N THR A 94 -11.65 -16.84 26.83
CA THR A 94 -11.25 -15.48 27.22
C THR A 94 -10.32 -15.45 28.43
N SER A 95 -9.82 -16.60 28.88
CA SER A 95 -9.10 -16.76 30.15
C SER A 95 -7.81 -15.94 30.24
N LEU A 96 -7.07 -15.81 29.13
CA LEU A 96 -5.80 -15.09 29.08
C LEU A 96 -5.95 -13.64 28.57
N VAL A 97 -7.15 -13.23 28.17
CA VAL A 97 -7.38 -11.93 27.52
C VAL A 97 -7.03 -10.76 28.46
N SER A 98 -7.31 -10.87 29.76
CA SER A 98 -6.94 -9.87 30.77
C SER A 98 -5.45 -9.76 31.03
N LYS A 99 -4.66 -10.79 30.68
CA LYS A 99 -3.20 -10.83 30.84
C LYS A 99 -2.46 -10.27 29.62
N LEU A 100 -3.15 -10.07 28.50
CA LEU A 100 -2.54 -9.50 27.30
C LEU A 100 -2.12 -8.05 27.55
N GLY A 101 -0.84 -7.75 27.31
CA GLY A 101 -0.28 -6.40 27.32
C GLY A 101 0.00 -5.85 25.93
N GLY A 102 0.29 -4.54 25.86
CA GLY A 102 0.94 -3.91 24.71
C GLY A 102 0.29 -4.19 23.35
N LYS A 103 1.09 -4.68 22.39
CA LYS A 103 0.66 -4.94 21.01
C LYS A 103 -0.27 -6.16 20.92
N HIS A 104 -0.06 -7.21 21.71
CA HIS A 104 -0.96 -8.38 21.75
C HIS A 104 -2.40 -7.99 22.10
N ARG A 105 -2.57 -7.15 23.12
CA ARG A 105 -3.91 -6.62 23.49
C ARG A 105 -4.55 -5.84 22.35
N ARG A 106 -3.78 -5.01 21.63
CA ARG A 106 -4.26 -4.20 20.50
C ARG A 106 -4.69 -5.06 19.31
N ILE A 107 -3.92 -6.10 18.97
CA ILE A 107 -4.29 -7.02 17.88
C ILE A 107 -5.53 -7.83 18.25
N TYR A 108 -5.61 -8.33 19.48
CA TYR A 108 -6.80 -9.01 19.96
C TYR A 108 -8.04 -8.09 19.92
N ASP A 109 -7.93 -6.85 20.41
CA ASP A 109 -9.02 -5.85 20.38
C ASP A 109 -9.48 -5.55 18.95
N LEU A 110 -8.54 -5.43 18.01
CA LEU A 110 -8.87 -5.23 16.60
C LEU A 110 -9.69 -6.39 16.02
N ILE A 111 -9.31 -7.63 16.32
CA ILE A 111 -10.01 -8.85 15.90
C ILE A 111 -11.39 -8.93 16.56
N ALA A 112 -11.47 -8.77 17.88
CA ALA A 112 -12.70 -8.86 18.65
C ALA A 112 -13.73 -7.80 18.22
N ARG A 113 -13.30 -6.54 18.07
CA ARG A 113 -14.17 -5.45 17.57
C ARG A 113 -14.61 -5.68 16.14
N ARG A 114 -13.73 -6.15 15.25
CA ARG A 114 -14.09 -6.45 13.86
C ARG A 114 -15.14 -7.58 13.81
N TYR A 115 -14.94 -8.63 14.60
CA TYR A 115 -15.88 -9.73 14.72
C TYR A 115 -17.24 -9.24 15.23
N LEU A 116 -17.30 -8.55 16.37
CA LEU A 116 -18.56 -8.02 16.92
C LEU A 116 -19.26 -7.04 15.96
N ALA A 117 -18.48 -6.17 15.31
CA ALA A 117 -19.01 -5.21 14.35
C ALA A 117 -19.66 -5.88 13.13
N SER A 118 -19.24 -7.09 12.75
CA SER A 118 -19.88 -7.85 11.67
C SER A 118 -21.32 -8.26 11.98
N PHE A 119 -21.73 -8.28 13.25
CA PHE A 119 -23.12 -8.52 13.69
C PHE A 119 -23.88 -7.22 14.00
N GLY A 120 -23.18 -6.09 14.01
CA GLY A 120 -23.73 -4.76 14.30
C GLY A 120 -24.70 -4.29 13.23
N ASP A 121 -25.53 -3.32 13.59
CA ASP A 121 -26.44 -2.70 12.63
C ASP A 121 -25.69 -1.83 11.62
N ASN A 122 -26.28 -1.62 10.45
CA ASN A 122 -25.70 -0.76 9.44
C ASN A 122 -25.56 0.68 9.96
N LEU A 123 -24.43 1.30 9.64
CA LEU A 123 -24.27 2.75 9.69
C LEU A 123 -25.26 3.37 8.67
N LEU A 124 -26.14 4.25 9.13
CA LEU A 124 -27.09 4.98 8.27
C LEU A 124 -26.61 6.43 8.12
N VAL A 125 -26.46 6.85 6.86
CA VAL A 125 -25.96 8.17 6.48
C VAL A 125 -26.91 8.77 5.46
N SER A 126 -27.37 9.99 5.73
CA SER A 126 -28.09 10.81 4.76
C SER A 126 -27.07 11.51 3.88
N VAL A 127 -27.25 11.41 2.57
CA VAL A 127 -26.45 12.11 1.57
C VAL A 127 -27.40 12.93 0.71
N ILE A 128 -27.17 14.24 0.66
CA ILE A 128 -27.90 15.16 -0.21
C ILE A 128 -26.89 15.80 -1.15
N THR A 129 -27.25 15.99 -2.42
CA THR A 129 -26.41 16.70 -3.39
C THR A 129 -27.21 17.82 -4.03
N TYR A 130 -26.87 19.06 -3.70
CA TYR A 130 -27.46 20.23 -4.34
C TYR A 130 -26.74 20.49 -5.65
N ARG A 131 -27.51 20.72 -6.71
CA ARG A 131 -27.01 21.20 -7.99
C ARG A 131 -27.31 22.68 -8.11
N VAL A 132 -26.26 23.49 -8.13
CA VAL A 132 -26.36 24.95 -8.15
C VAL A 132 -25.84 25.44 -9.49
N ARG A 133 -26.66 26.23 -10.20
CA ARG A 133 -26.26 26.86 -11.45
C ARG A 133 -25.75 28.27 -11.17
N ILE A 134 -24.53 28.56 -11.62
CA ILE A 134 -23.92 29.88 -11.56
C ILE A 134 -23.52 30.28 -12.99
N GLY A 135 -24.26 31.22 -13.58
CA GLY A 135 -24.14 31.53 -15.00
C GLY A 135 -24.44 30.30 -15.87
N SER A 136 -23.51 29.94 -16.75
CA SER A 136 -23.59 28.75 -17.62
C SER A 136 -23.02 27.47 -17.00
N LYS A 137 -22.51 27.52 -15.75
CA LYS A 137 -21.82 26.40 -15.10
C LYS A 137 -22.68 25.78 -14.00
N GLU A 138 -22.57 24.45 -13.88
CA GLU A 138 -23.20 23.69 -12.80
C GLU A 138 -22.16 23.27 -11.76
N PHE A 139 -22.51 23.46 -10.49
CA PHE A 139 -21.70 23.10 -9.33
C PHE A 139 -22.48 22.14 -8.45
N THR A 140 -21.76 21.27 -7.74
CA THR A 140 -22.34 20.34 -6.77
C THR A 140 -21.90 20.68 -5.36
N LEU A 141 -22.85 20.71 -4.44
CA LEU A 141 -22.60 20.82 -2.99
C LEU A 141 -23.07 19.52 -2.32
N PRO A 142 -22.16 18.63 -1.89
CA PRO A 142 -22.53 17.43 -1.16
C PRO A 142 -22.75 17.75 0.32
N GLY A 143 -23.93 17.41 0.83
CA GLY A 143 -24.25 17.35 2.25
C GLY A 143 -24.26 15.90 2.74
N ARG A 144 -23.76 15.65 3.96
CA ARG A 144 -23.66 14.32 4.56
C ARG A 144 -23.84 14.36 6.07
N SER A 145 -24.81 13.64 6.61
CA SER A 145 -25.02 13.53 8.07
C SER A 145 -25.23 12.07 8.49
N ILE A 146 -24.71 11.69 9.66
CA ILE A 146 -24.86 10.36 10.24
C ILE A 146 -26.15 10.30 11.05
N ASN A 147 -27.16 9.57 10.57
CA ASN A 147 -28.42 9.37 11.30
C ASN A 147 -28.29 8.28 12.38
N LYS A 148 -27.57 7.19 12.09
CA LYS A 148 -27.32 6.10 13.06
C LYS A 148 -25.91 5.58 12.88
N ARG A 149 -25.12 5.55 13.95
CA ARG A 149 -23.71 5.11 13.92
C ARG A 149 -23.54 3.60 13.65
N GLY A 150 -24.51 2.78 14.06
CA GLY A 150 -24.47 1.32 13.82
C GLY A 150 -23.18 0.66 14.31
N TRP A 151 -22.61 -0.22 13.49
CA TRP A 151 -21.35 -0.94 13.74
C TRP A 151 -20.16 -0.02 14.08
N LEU A 152 -20.21 1.27 13.71
CA LEU A 152 -19.16 2.25 14.01
C LEU A 152 -19.00 2.49 15.52
N LEU A 153 -20.03 2.21 16.32
CA LEU A 153 -19.93 2.21 17.79
C LEU A 153 -18.98 1.11 18.29
N ILE A 154 -18.95 -0.03 17.61
CA ILE A 154 -18.15 -1.20 17.99
C ILE A 154 -16.73 -1.10 17.43
N TYR A 155 -16.60 -0.65 16.17
CA TYR A 155 -15.34 -0.51 15.43
C TYR A 155 -15.01 0.97 15.12
N PRO A 156 -14.56 1.76 16.11
CA PRO A 156 -14.43 3.22 16.01
C PRO A 156 -13.17 3.69 15.26
N PHE A 157 -12.58 2.85 14.41
CA PHE A 157 -11.32 3.15 13.73
C PHE A 157 -11.50 3.83 12.36
N ILE A 158 -12.74 4.15 12.00
CA ILE A 158 -13.11 4.80 10.75
C ILE A 158 -13.76 6.14 11.08
N ARG A 159 -13.31 7.21 10.43
CA ARG A 159 -13.90 8.54 10.56
C ARG A 159 -14.73 8.84 9.32
N ILE A 160 -16.00 9.17 9.52
CA ILE A 160 -16.89 9.66 8.47
C ILE A 160 -16.92 11.18 8.62
N GLN A 161 -16.58 11.90 7.54
CA GLN A 161 -16.58 13.36 7.51
C GLN A 161 -18.00 13.86 7.21
N GLU A 162 -18.70 14.39 8.19
CA GLU A 162 -19.99 15.03 7.94
C GLU A 162 -19.79 16.35 7.20
N ALA A 163 -20.77 16.69 6.38
CA ALA A 163 -20.86 17.96 5.67
C ALA A 163 -22.28 18.48 5.93
N GLU A 164 -22.38 19.72 6.38
CA GLU A 164 -23.66 20.34 6.70
C GLU A 164 -24.64 20.25 5.53
N ILE A 165 -25.90 20.01 5.86
CA ILE A 165 -27.00 19.90 4.90
C ILE A 165 -27.83 21.19 5.09
N PRO A 166 -27.61 22.23 4.27
CA PRO A 166 -28.39 23.46 4.39
C PRO A 166 -29.84 23.22 3.96
N GLU A 167 -30.79 23.90 4.61
CA GLU A 167 -32.18 23.87 4.19
C GLU A 167 -32.37 24.70 2.92
N LEU A 168 -32.21 24.06 1.77
CA LEU A 168 -32.41 24.66 0.44
C LEU A 168 -33.56 23.96 -0.28
N ARG A 169 -34.34 24.74 -1.01
CA ARG A 169 -35.43 24.29 -1.88
C ARG A 169 -35.09 24.53 -3.33
N GLU A 170 -35.72 23.75 -4.22
CA GLU A 170 -35.62 24.02 -5.64
C GLU A 170 -36.18 25.41 -5.96
N GLY A 171 -35.43 26.18 -6.74
CA GLY A 171 -35.76 27.57 -7.09
C GLY A 171 -35.13 28.63 -6.17
N ASP A 172 -34.54 28.24 -5.04
CA ASP A 172 -33.84 29.17 -4.16
C ASP A 172 -32.69 29.89 -4.91
N ARG A 173 -32.57 31.20 -4.65
CA ARG A 173 -31.50 32.04 -5.19
C ARG A 173 -30.45 32.27 -4.11
N LEU A 174 -29.24 31.81 -4.36
CA LEU A 174 -28.12 31.93 -3.41
C LEU A 174 -27.24 33.13 -3.77
N PRO A 175 -26.98 34.07 -2.84
CA PRO A 175 -26.06 35.16 -3.09
C PRO A 175 -24.61 34.64 -3.19
N ILE A 176 -23.88 35.09 -4.21
CA ILE A 176 -22.47 34.76 -4.38
C ILE A 176 -21.64 35.70 -3.51
N LYS A 177 -21.09 35.19 -2.41
CA LYS A 177 -20.23 35.97 -1.52
C LYS A 177 -18.85 36.24 -2.12
N GLU A 178 -18.26 35.24 -2.78
CA GLU A 178 -16.90 35.31 -3.30
C GLU A 178 -16.70 34.29 -4.42
N VAL A 179 -15.92 34.65 -5.44
CA VAL A 179 -15.44 33.73 -6.46
C VAL A 179 -13.92 33.77 -6.49
N LYS A 180 -13.29 32.60 -6.32
CA LYS A 180 -11.83 32.46 -6.38
C LYS A 180 -11.41 31.54 -7.51
N VAL A 181 -10.44 31.97 -8.28
CA VAL A 181 -9.70 31.08 -9.20
C VAL A 181 -8.55 30.46 -8.41
N VAL A 182 -8.75 29.21 -7.98
CA VAL A 182 -7.72 28.45 -7.24
C VAL A 182 -6.92 27.61 -8.23
N ARG A 183 -5.60 27.74 -8.18
CA ARG A 183 -4.69 26.87 -8.91
C ARG A 183 -4.26 25.72 -8.02
N THR A 184 -4.45 24.49 -8.49
CA THR A 184 -3.98 23.28 -7.82
C THR A 184 -2.86 22.65 -8.61
N LEU A 185 -1.96 21.96 -7.90
CA LEU A 185 -0.87 21.22 -8.51
C LEU A 185 -1.14 19.73 -8.34
N THR A 186 -0.81 18.94 -9.36
CA THR A 186 -0.85 17.49 -9.27
C THR A 186 0.12 16.98 -8.21
N LYS A 187 -0.23 15.87 -7.56
CA LYS A 187 0.60 15.21 -6.55
C LYS A 187 1.08 13.86 -7.08
N PRO A 188 2.33 13.45 -6.82
CA PRO A 188 2.80 12.12 -7.17
C PRO A 188 2.06 11.06 -6.36
N PRO A 189 2.04 9.79 -6.82
CA PRO A 189 1.60 8.68 -6.01
C PRO A 189 2.35 8.63 -4.68
N PRO A 190 1.69 8.24 -3.57
CA PRO A 190 2.37 8.05 -2.30
C PRO A 190 3.40 6.92 -2.44
N ARG A 191 4.51 7.07 -1.71
CA ARG A 191 5.48 5.97 -1.59
C ARG A 191 4.81 4.75 -0.96
N TYR A 192 5.28 3.57 -1.34
CA TYR A 192 4.86 2.37 -0.65
C TYR A 192 5.23 2.44 0.84
N THR A 193 4.38 1.91 1.70
CA THR A 193 4.68 1.43 3.04
C THR A 193 4.76 -0.09 3.00
N ARG A 194 5.22 -0.75 4.08
CA ARG A 194 5.16 -2.22 4.20
C ARG A 194 3.74 -2.75 3.95
N ALA A 195 2.72 -2.07 4.48
CA ALA A 195 1.33 -2.45 4.31
C ALA A 195 0.83 -2.26 2.86
N THR A 196 1.12 -1.13 2.22
CA THR A 196 0.68 -0.94 0.83
C THR A 196 1.46 -1.82 -0.15
N LEU A 197 2.73 -2.15 0.15
CA LEU A 197 3.51 -3.12 -0.63
C LEU A 197 2.90 -4.52 -0.49
N LEU A 198 2.53 -4.94 0.72
CA LEU A 198 1.81 -6.19 0.95
C LEU A 198 0.48 -6.24 0.18
N LYS A 199 -0.28 -5.14 0.20
CA LYS A 199 -1.53 -5.02 -0.57
C LYS A 199 -1.28 -5.14 -2.07
N TRP A 200 -0.20 -4.54 -2.57
CA TRP A 200 0.20 -4.66 -3.97
C TRP A 200 0.60 -6.10 -4.32
N MET A 201 1.33 -6.80 -3.45
CA MET A 201 1.69 -8.21 -3.65
C MET A 201 0.44 -9.10 -3.73
N GLU A 202 -0.54 -8.89 -2.82
CA GLU A 202 -1.82 -9.60 -2.85
C GLU A 202 -2.59 -9.33 -4.16
N ALA A 203 -2.74 -8.06 -4.55
CA ALA A 203 -3.42 -7.68 -5.78
C ALA A 203 -2.70 -8.21 -7.03
N SER A 204 -1.38 -8.34 -6.95
CA SER A 204 -0.53 -8.91 -7.99
C SER A 204 -0.40 -10.43 -7.88
N GLY A 205 -1.13 -11.12 -7.00
CA GLY A 205 -1.10 -12.59 -6.92
C GLY A 205 0.29 -13.19 -6.69
N ILE A 206 1.20 -12.47 -6.03
CA ILE A 206 2.55 -12.94 -5.71
C ILE A 206 2.69 -13.17 -4.20
N GLY A 207 3.26 -14.31 -3.81
CA GLY A 207 3.27 -14.78 -2.44
C GLY A 207 1.87 -15.14 -1.93
N THR A 208 1.82 -15.72 -0.74
CA THR A 208 0.59 -16.07 -0.02
C THR A 208 0.40 -15.17 1.21
N GLU A 209 -0.76 -15.26 1.84
CA GLU A 209 -1.06 -14.58 3.11
C GLU A 209 -0.05 -14.91 4.21
N ALA A 210 0.60 -16.08 4.15
CA ALA A 210 1.64 -16.48 5.07
C ALA A 210 3.03 -15.90 4.73
N THR A 211 3.37 -15.73 3.45
CA THR A 211 4.77 -15.43 3.04
C THR A 211 5.04 -13.97 2.72
N ARG A 212 4.04 -13.20 2.28
CA ARG A 212 4.25 -11.81 1.81
C ARG A 212 4.92 -10.91 2.84
N ALA A 213 4.49 -11.00 4.10
CA ALA A 213 5.04 -10.17 5.17
C ALA A 213 6.52 -10.49 5.46
N GLU A 214 6.89 -11.77 5.41
CA GLU A 214 8.27 -12.22 5.60
C GLU A 214 9.16 -11.87 4.41
N ILE A 215 8.66 -11.99 3.18
CA ILE A 215 9.39 -11.54 1.98
C ILE A 215 9.73 -10.05 2.10
N ILE A 216 8.75 -9.22 2.49
CA ILE A 216 8.97 -7.79 2.69
C ILE A 216 10.05 -7.55 3.74
N GLU A 217 9.98 -8.17 4.92
CA GLU A 217 11.03 -7.98 5.94
C GLU A 217 12.40 -8.49 5.48
N THR A 218 12.45 -9.55 4.68
CA THR A 218 13.71 -10.05 4.11
C THR A 218 14.37 -8.99 3.21
N LEU A 219 13.58 -8.24 2.43
CA LEU A 219 14.10 -7.14 1.60
C LEU A 219 14.70 -6.00 2.45
N PHE A 220 14.13 -5.71 3.62
CA PHE A 220 14.71 -4.75 4.57
C PHE A 220 15.95 -5.31 5.26
N LYS A 221 15.91 -6.56 5.75
CA LYS A 221 17.02 -7.22 6.44
C LYS A 221 18.26 -7.35 5.56
N ARG A 222 18.08 -7.61 4.25
CA ARG A 222 19.17 -7.66 3.26
C ARG A 222 19.63 -6.28 2.77
N GLY A 223 19.03 -5.21 3.27
CA GLY A 223 19.41 -3.85 2.93
C GLY A 223 19.04 -3.42 1.52
N TYR A 224 18.06 -4.06 0.86
CA TYR A 224 17.55 -3.63 -0.45
C TYR A 224 16.51 -2.51 -0.32
N LEU A 225 15.73 -2.55 0.75
CA LEU A 225 14.77 -1.51 1.11
C LEU A 225 15.15 -0.88 2.44
N ARG A 226 14.81 0.40 2.61
CA ARG A 226 14.95 1.13 3.87
C ARG A 226 13.70 1.92 4.19
N SER A 227 13.48 2.19 5.48
CA SER A 227 12.41 3.09 5.91
C SER A 227 12.80 4.53 5.53
N PHE A 228 11.85 5.29 4.99
CA PHE A 228 12.08 6.68 4.60
C PHE A 228 10.81 7.51 4.79
N ARG A 229 10.85 8.43 5.76
CA ARG A 229 9.68 9.22 6.20
C ARG A 229 8.51 8.27 6.52
N GLU A 230 7.32 8.55 5.99
CA GLU A 230 6.11 7.74 6.19
C GLU A 230 6.04 6.50 5.27
N GLY A 231 7.04 6.25 4.44
CA GLY A 231 7.07 5.13 3.48
C GLY A 231 8.40 4.38 3.48
N LEU A 232 8.68 3.74 2.34
CA LEU A 232 9.93 3.06 2.06
C LEU A 232 10.64 3.69 0.86
N ASP A 233 11.94 3.48 0.84
CA ASP A 233 12.83 3.87 -0.25
C ASP A 233 13.74 2.68 -0.60
N ILE A 234 14.17 2.66 -1.85
CA ILE A 234 15.14 1.68 -2.33
C ILE A 234 16.55 2.15 -1.97
N THR A 235 17.42 1.22 -1.58
CA THR A 235 18.85 1.53 -1.35
C THR A 235 19.62 1.48 -2.67
N ASP A 236 20.86 1.96 -2.68
CA ASP A 236 21.71 1.86 -3.89
C ASP A 236 21.96 0.40 -4.26
N THR A 237 22.20 -0.47 -3.28
CA THR A 237 22.29 -1.93 -3.46
C THR A 237 21.00 -2.53 -4.00
N GLY A 238 19.85 -2.14 -3.44
CA GLY A 238 18.55 -2.61 -3.93
C GLY A 238 18.28 -2.19 -5.37
N MET A 239 18.62 -0.94 -5.72
CA MET A 239 18.48 -0.43 -7.08
C MET A 239 19.38 -1.17 -8.05
N PHE A 240 20.65 -1.39 -7.68
CA PHE A 240 21.61 -2.14 -8.49
C PHE A 240 21.12 -3.56 -8.79
N VAL A 241 20.70 -4.29 -7.74
CA VAL A 241 20.17 -5.66 -7.89
C VAL A 241 18.91 -5.65 -8.76
N ALA A 242 17.99 -4.72 -8.53
CA ALA A 242 16.76 -4.63 -9.31
C ALA A 242 17.02 -4.35 -10.80
N GLU A 243 17.94 -3.44 -11.13
CA GLU A 243 18.30 -3.13 -12.53
C GLU A 243 19.01 -4.29 -13.23
N ILE A 244 19.91 -5.02 -12.55
CA ILE A 244 20.53 -6.24 -13.10
C ILE A 244 19.46 -7.28 -13.41
N LEU A 245 18.62 -7.59 -12.42
CA LEU A 245 17.56 -8.56 -12.58
C LEU A 245 16.58 -8.16 -13.69
N TYR A 246 16.25 -6.88 -13.80
CA TYR A 246 15.35 -6.37 -14.84
C TYR A 246 15.96 -6.42 -16.24
N LYS A 247 17.23 -6.05 -16.40
CA LYS A 247 17.88 -5.96 -17.72
C LYS A 247 18.36 -7.31 -18.22
N VAL A 248 18.94 -8.11 -17.33
CA VAL A 248 19.62 -9.36 -17.71
C VAL A 248 18.72 -10.58 -17.47
N PHE A 249 17.81 -10.52 -16.49
CA PHE A 249 17.00 -11.68 -16.06
C PHE A 249 15.50 -11.38 -15.99
N ARG A 250 15.00 -10.58 -16.94
CA ARG A 250 13.59 -10.14 -16.97
C ARG A 250 12.60 -11.30 -16.88
N GLU A 251 12.93 -12.39 -17.54
CA GLU A 251 12.08 -13.58 -17.58
C GLU A 251 11.97 -14.28 -16.21
N LEU A 252 12.98 -14.17 -15.36
CA LEU A 252 12.98 -14.74 -14.00
C LEU A 252 12.30 -13.84 -12.97
N THR A 253 12.19 -12.55 -13.26
CA THR A 253 11.64 -11.55 -12.33
C THR A 253 10.26 -11.04 -12.73
N GLY A 254 9.67 -11.64 -13.76
CA GLY A 254 8.31 -11.38 -14.20
C GLY A 254 7.27 -11.72 -13.12
N ILE A 255 6.29 -10.82 -12.96
CA ILE A 255 5.16 -11.04 -12.07
C ILE A 255 4.33 -12.23 -12.58
N GLU A 256 4.21 -12.36 -13.89
CA GLU A 256 3.46 -13.40 -14.59
C GLU A 256 4.02 -14.79 -14.27
N LEU A 257 5.34 -14.96 -14.33
CA LEU A 257 5.98 -16.23 -14.01
C LEU A 257 5.75 -16.60 -12.54
N THR A 258 5.88 -15.63 -11.63
CA THR A 258 5.64 -15.84 -10.20
C THR A 258 4.19 -16.27 -9.95
N LYS A 259 3.22 -15.56 -10.54
CA LYS A 259 1.79 -15.92 -10.47
C LYS A 259 1.52 -17.32 -11.01
N GLU A 260 2.20 -17.71 -12.08
CA GLU A 260 2.03 -19.02 -12.69
C GLU A 260 2.45 -20.14 -11.74
N PHE A 261 3.59 -19.99 -11.05
CA PHE A 261 4.02 -20.94 -10.03
C PHE A 261 3.07 -20.97 -8.82
N GLU A 262 2.58 -19.82 -8.36
CA GLU A 262 1.55 -19.77 -7.31
C GLU A 262 0.27 -20.53 -7.72
N ARG A 263 -0.12 -20.45 -9.00
CA ARG A 263 -1.23 -21.23 -9.54
C ARG A 263 -0.91 -22.73 -9.55
N TYR A 264 0.29 -23.13 -9.92
CA TYR A 264 0.70 -24.54 -9.89
C TYR A 264 0.67 -25.12 -8.47
N LEU A 265 1.17 -24.39 -7.48
CA LEU A 265 1.10 -24.81 -6.08
C LEU A 265 -0.34 -24.98 -5.60
N ASN A 266 -1.24 -24.10 -6.03
CA ASN A 266 -2.67 -24.25 -5.75
C ASN A 266 -3.31 -25.48 -6.41
N LEU A 267 -2.91 -25.79 -7.65
CA LEU A 267 -3.38 -26.99 -8.34
C LEU A 267 -2.94 -28.27 -7.62
N VAL A 268 -1.69 -28.32 -7.14
CA VAL A 268 -1.18 -29.40 -6.29
C VAL A 268 -2.02 -29.54 -5.03
N ARG A 269 -2.29 -28.43 -4.32
CA ARG A 269 -3.14 -28.43 -3.13
C ARG A 269 -4.56 -28.97 -3.39
N SER A 270 -5.11 -28.75 -4.59
CA SER A 270 -6.42 -29.27 -4.99
C SER A 270 -6.40 -30.67 -5.61
N GLY A 271 -5.24 -31.34 -5.66
CA GLY A 271 -5.09 -32.66 -6.28
C GLY A 271 -5.18 -32.67 -7.81
N LYS A 272 -5.14 -31.51 -8.46
CA LYS A 272 -5.28 -31.36 -9.93
C LYS A 272 -3.96 -31.46 -10.69
N LEU A 273 -2.83 -31.41 -9.99
CA LEU A 273 -1.50 -31.54 -10.58
C LEU A 273 -0.60 -32.25 -9.58
N SER A 274 0.34 -33.09 -10.04
CA SER A 274 1.28 -33.74 -9.13
C SER A 274 2.40 -32.78 -8.74
N ARG A 275 3.02 -33.01 -7.57
CA ARG A 275 4.22 -32.29 -7.16
C ARG A 275 5.35 -32.46 -8.18
N GLU A 276 5.48 -33.66 -8.75
CA GLU A 276 6.52 -33.99 -9.72
C GLU A 276 6.38 -33.15 -11.00
N ASP A 277 5.16 -33.00 -11.52
CA ASP A 277 4.88 -32.17 -12.70
C ASP A 277 5.32 -30.71 -12.49
N VAL A 278 4.99 -30.13 -11.32
CA VAL A 278 5.42 -28.76 -10.99
C VAL A 278 6.93 -28.66 -10.95
N VAL A 279 7.61 -29.61 -10.31
CA VAL A 279 9.07 -29.61 -10.19
C VAL A 279 9.73 -29.73 -11.57
N ASN A 280 9.25 -30.63 -12.42
CA ASN A 280 9.77 -30.82 -13.77
C ASN A 280 9.55 -29.56 -14.62
N LYS A 281 8.38 -28.93 -14.53
CA LYS A 281 8.10 -27.66 -15.18
C LYS A 281 8.99 -26.52 -14.67
N ALA A 282 9.20 -26.46 -13.35
CA ALA A 282 10.11 -25.48 -12.74
C ALA A 282 11.54 -25.66 -13.26
N LYS A 283 12.05 -26.90 -13.30
CA LYS A 283 13.38 -27.19 -13.86
C LYS A 283 13.48 -26.78 -15.33
N ALA A 284 12.50 -27.14 -16.16
CA ALA A 284 12.50 -26.80 -17.58
C ALA A 284 12.52 -25.29 -17.83
N VAL A 285 11.80 -24.52 -17.01
CA VAL A 285 11.77 -23.06 -17.10
C VAL A 285 13.04 -22.44 -16.52
N LEU A 286 13.45 -22.83 -15.32
CA LEU A 286 14.51 -22.13 -14.59
C LEU A 286 15.91 -22.56 -14.99
N ALA A 287 16.15 -23.84 -15.30
CA ALA A 287 17.50 -24.35 -15.53
C ALA A 287 18.23 -23.68 -16.71
N PRO A 288 17.63 -23.51 -17.91
CA PRO A 288 18.31 -22.83 -19.00
C PRO A 288 18.66 -21.37 -18.64
N ARG A 289 17.74 -20.69 -17.95
CA ARG A 289 17.89 -19.30 -17.51
C ARG A 289 18.96 -19.13 -16.43
N LEU A 290 19.03 -20.08 -15.50
CA LEU A 290 20.06 -20.10 -14.45
C LEU A 290 21.44 -20.46 -15.00
N LEU A 291 21.52 -21.33 -16.02
CA LEU A 291 22.77 -21.62 -16.71
C LEU A 291 23.27 -20.39 -17.48
N ASP A 292 22.38 -19.66 -18.14
CA ASP A 292 22.71 -18.41 -18.82
C ASP A 292 23.18 -17.33 -17.83
N LEU A 293 22.47 -17.18 -16.69
CA LEU A 293 22.91 -16.38 -15.55
C LEU A 293 24.31 -16.79 -15.09
N ARG A 294 24.53 -18.08 -14.85
CA ARG A 294 25.82 -18.58 -14.36
C ARG A 294 26.94 -18.30 -15.34
N LYS A 295 26.74 -18.53 -16.65
CA LYS A 295 27.71 -18.17 -17.68
C LYS A 295 27.99 -16.66 -17.67
N THR A 296 26.93 -15.86 -17.67
CA THR A 296 27.02 -14.39 -17.66
C THR A 296 27.65 -13.83 -16.40
N VAL A 297 27.64 -14.54 -15.27
CA VAL A 297 28.29 -14.12 -14.02
C VAL A 297 29.68 -14.73 -13.85
N MET A 298 29.94 -15.95 -14.32
CA MET A 298 31.24 -16.60 -14.19
C MET A 298 32.24 -16.18 -15.26
N SER A 299 31.77 -15.89 -16.48
CA SER A 299 32.62 -15.40 -17.57
C SER A 299 33.00 -13.92 -17.42
N ASN A 300 32.48 -13.26 -16.39
CA ASN A 300 32.39 -11.81 -16.28
C ASN A 300 32.58 -11.43 -14.80
N ASN A 301 33.68 -10.76 -14.46
CA ASN A 301 33.82 -10.19 -13.12
C ASN A 301 32.65 -9.21 -12.84
N VAL A 302 32.38 -8.88 -11.57
CA VAL A 302 31.38 -7.89 -11.12
C VAL A 302 31.41 -6.61 -11.97
N ASP A 303 32.60 -6.23 -12.46
CA ASP A 303 32.82 -5.08 -13.32
C ASP A 303 32.15 -5.20 -14.70
N VAL A 304 32.08 -6.40 -15.28
CA VAL A 304 31.30 -6.63 -16.51
C VAL A 304 29.79 -6.53 -16.25
N LEU A 305 29.29 -7.04 -15.12
CA LEU A 305 27.88 -6.88 -14.76
C LEU A 305 27.51 -5.41 -14.54
N LYS A 306 28.41 -4.63 -13.93
CA LYS A 306 28.25 -3.17 -13.83
C LYS A 306 28.21 -2.53 -15.22
N ARG A 307 29.09 -2.92 -16.16
CA ARG A 307 29.04 -2.42 -17.55
C ARG A 307 27.71 -2.74 -18.25
N LEU A 308 27.18 -3.95 -18.10
CA LEU A 308 25.89 -4.34 -18.71
C LEU A 308 24.71 -3.46 -18.30
N ILE A 309 24.74 -2.92 -17.08
CA ILE A 309 23.69 -2.02 -16.61
C ILE A 309 24.07 -0.53 -16.69
N ASN A 310 25.22 -0.19 -17.28
CA ASN A 310 25.83 1.15 -17.29
C ASN A 310 26.07 1.69 -15.87
N TRP A 311 26.42 0.81 -14.94
CA TRP A 311 26.84 1.12 -13.58
C TRP A 311 28.38 1.23 -13.45
N GLU A 312 29.08 1.32 -14.57
CA GLU A 312 30.51 1.63 -14.62
C GLU A 312 30.79 2.84 -15.53
N GLY A 313 31.91 3.51 -15.28
CA GLY A 313 32.39 4.68 -16.00
C GLY A 313 33.22 5.59 -15.08
N ASP A 314 34.36 6.08 -15.54
CA ASP A 314 35.20 7.03 -14.79
C ASP A 314 34.47 8.36 -14.56
N VAL A 315 33.60 8.70 -15.51
CA VAL A 315 32.78 9.90 -15.47
C VAL A 315 31.58 9.68 -14.52
N ARG A 316 31.56 10.45 -13.43
CA ARG A 316 30.45 10.47 -12.48
C ARG A 316 29.39 11.49 -12.88
N CYS A 317 28.14 11.21 -12.51
CA CYS A 317 27.06 12.17 -12.63
C CYS A 317 27.43 13.45 -11.86
N SER A 318 27.21 14.61 -12.45
CA SER A 318 27.49 15.91 -11.82
C SER A 318 26.58 16.20 -10.62
N LEU A 319 25.56 15.37 -10.36
CA LEU A 319 24.58 15.53 -9.28
C LEU A 319 24.55 14.37 -8.27
N CYS A 320 25.23 13.26 -8.54
CA CYS A 320 25.35 12.14 -7.60
C CYS A 320 26.53 11.23 -7.95
N ASN A 321 26.80 10.23 -7.12
CA ASN A 321 27.91 9.30 -7.37
C ASN A 321 27.57 8.18 -8.36
N ASN A 322 26.39 8.20 -8.98
CA ASN A 322 26.05 7.23 -10.02
C ASN A 322 26.85 7.52 -11.30
N PRO A 323 27.15 6.51 -12.12
CA PRO A 323 27.83 6.70 -13.39
C PRO A 323 27.07 7.64 -14.32
N GLY A 324 27.83 8.60 -14.87
CA GLY A 324 27.34 9.58 -15.82
C GLY A 324 27.39 9.01 -17.23
N THR A 325 26.25 8.98 -17.92
CA THR A 325 26.14 8.44 -19.28
C THR A 325 25.62 9.47 -20.28
N TYR A 326 24.96 10.53 -19.81
CA TYR A 326 24.31 11.51 -20.66
C TYR A 326 25.01 12.85 -20.52
N VAL A 327 25.78 13.23 -21.54
CA VAL A 327 26.40 14.56 -21.63
C VAL A 327 25.30 15.58 -21.96
N ILE A 328 25.12 16.57 -21.09
CA ILE A 328 24.18 17.68 -21.29
C ILE A 328 24.90 18.84 -22.00
N ASN A 329 26.14 19.10 -21.61
CA ASN A 329 27.08 20.04 -22.21
C ASN A 329 28.50 19.68 -21.75
N ASP A 330 29.49 20.46 -22.18
CA ASP A 330 30.92 20.22 -21.92
C ASP A 330 31.30 20.08 -20.43
N LYS A 331 30.44 20.55 -19.51
CA LYS A 331 30.69 20.54 -18.06
C LYS A 331 29.75 19.62 -17.27
N LEU A 332 28.69 19.09 -17.90
CA LEU A 332 27.63 18.37 -17.22
C LEU A 332 27.40 17.00 -17.82
N VAL A 333 27.58 15.98 -17.00
CA VAL A 333 27.23 14.60 -17.33
C VAL A 333 26.23 14.10 -16.29
N MET A 334 25.14 13.48 -16.73
CA MET A 334 24.08 12.99 -15.85
C MET A 334 23.95 11.47 -15.91
N CYS A 335 23.59 10.87 -14.78
CA CYS A 335 23.09 9.50 -14.78
C CYS A 335 21.69 9.44 -15.41
N LYS A 336 21.23 8.24 -15.77
CA LYS A 336 19.89 8.00 -16.37
C LYS A 336 18.75 8.71 -15.62
N LEU A 337 18.74 8.62 -14.28
CA LEU A 337 17.67 9.19 -13.46
C LEU A 337 17.69 10.72 -13.44
N HIS A 338 18.87 11.35 -13.34
CA HIS A 338 18.99 12.80 -13.42
C HIS A 338 18.73 13.33 -14.82
N LYS A 339 19.11 12.60 -15.88
CA LYS A 339 18.75 12.95 -17.26
C LYS A 339 17.23 12.97 -17.44
N GLN A 340 16.55 11.91 -16.99
CA GLN A 340 15.09 11.86 -17.04
C GLN A 340 14.44 12.97 -16.21
N ALA A 341 15.00 13.29 -15.04
CA ALA A 341 14.54 14.40 -14.22
C ALA A 341 14.73 15.75 -14.93
N TYR A 342 15.87 15.97 -15.59
CA TYR A 342 16.13 17.15 -16.40
C TYR A 342 15.10 17.29 -17.52
N ASP A 343 14.87 16.23 -18.29
CA ASP A 343 13.88 16.25 -19.38
C ASP A 343 12.49 16.55 -18.85
N ASN A 344 12.10 15.94 -17.73
CA ASN A 344 10.81 16.21 -17.09
C ASN A 344 10.66 17.67 -16.65
N VAL A 345 11.71 18.26 -16.06
CA VAL A 345 11.72 19.68 -15.66
C VAL A 345 11.60 20.59 -16.88
N MET A 346 12.31 20.30 -17.97
CA MET A 346 12.28 21.11 -19.20
C MET A 346 10.95 20.97 -19.96
N VAL A 347 10.41 19.76 -20.05
CA VAL A 347 9.10 19.52 -20.68
C VAL A 347 7.98 20.21 -19.89
N ALA A 348 8.00 20.12 -18.57
CA ALA A 348 7.00 20.76 -17.72
C ALA A 348 7.09 22.30 -17.77
N TYR A 349 8.27 22.87 -18.00
CA TYR A 349 8.43 24.32 -18.16
C TYR A 349 7.62 24.86 -19.33
N ARG A 350 7.63 24.19 -20.49
CA ARG A 350 6.86 24.62 -21.66
C ARG A 350 5.37 24.79 -21.33
N ARG A 351 4.80 23.79 -20.64
CA ARG A 351 3.40 23.80 -20.19
C ARG A 351 3.13 24.91 -19.17
N TRP A 352 4.05 25.16 -18.24
CA TRP A 352 3.90 26.22 -17.24
C TRP A 352 4.03 27.60 -17.85
N ARG A 353 4.93 27.79 -18.82
CA ARG A 353 5.08 29.04 -19.56
C ARG A 353 3.82 29.37 -20.34
N GLU A 354 3.26 28.40 -21.07
CA GLU A 354 2.00 28.56 -21.80
C GLU A 354 0.82 28.86 -20.87
N ALA A 355 0.71 28.12 -19.75
CA ALA A 355 -0.44 28.25 -18.85
C ALA A 355 -0.35 29.47 -17.89
N LEU A 356 0.84 29.94 -17.56
CA LEU A 356 1.06 30.94 -16.50
C LEU A 356 1.86 32.17 -16.94
N GLY A 357 2.44 32.18 -18.14
CA GLY A 357 3.35 33.24 -18.58
C GLY A 357 4.63 33.35 -17.72
N ILE A 358 4.97 32.30 -16.97
CA ILE A 358 6.09 32.31 -16.03
C ILE A 358 7.42 32.16 -16.78
N ASP A 359 8.42 32.97 -16.42
CA ASP A 359 9.79 32.79 -16.92
C ASP A 359 10.47 31.56 -16.28
N PHE A 360 11.63 31.20 -16.83
CA PHE A 360 12.31 29.97 -16.43
C PHE A 360 12.84 30.01 -15.00
N GLU A 361 13.30 31.15 -14.51
CA GLU A 361 13.89 31.25 -13.18
C GLU A 361 12.80 31.20 -12.11
N ASN A 362 11.72 31.96 -12.29
CA ASN A 362 10.56 31.91 -11.43
C ASN A 362 9.90 30.52 -11.43
N TYR A 363 9.88 29.82 -12.56
CA TYR A 363 9.46 28.43 -12.63
C TYR A 363 10.31 27.50 -11.76
N LEU A 364 11.64 27.58 -11.88
CA LEU A 364 12.57 26.76 -11.09
C LEU A 364 12.45 27.06 -9.59
N ASN A 365 12.40 28.35 -9.20
CA ASN A 365 12.22 28.76 -7.81
C ASN A 365 10.90 28.26 -7.22
N LYS A 366 9.82 28.29 -8.01
CA LYS A 366 8.54 27.75 -7.59
C LYS A 366 8.60 26.24 -7.39
N LEU A 367 9.21 25.48 -8.30
CA LEU A 367 9.34 24.03 -8.16
C LEU A 367 10.23 23.61 -6.98
N LYS A 368 11.32 24.33 -6.71
CA LYS A 368 12.27 24.03 -5.61
C LYS A 368 11.56 23.84 -4.27
N ASN A 369 10.58 24.70 -4.01
CA ASN A 369 9.83 24.77 -2.74
C ASN A 369 8.68 23.76 -2.65
N LEU A 370 8.31 23.09 -3.75
CA LEU A 370 7.22 22.11 -3.73
C LEU A 370 7.68 20.79 -3.10
N SER A 371 6.88 20.28 -2.16
CA SER A 371 7.10 18.96 -1.55
C SER A 371 6.77 17.80 -2.50
N SER A 372 5.96 18.05 -3.52
CA SER A 372 5.59 17.09 -4.57
C SER A 372 6.70 16.82 -5.59
N VAL A 373 7.73 17.67 -5.65
CA VAL A 373 8.85 17.52 -6.58
C VAL A 373 9.84 16.49 -6.03
N GLY A 374 10.11 15.45 -6.83
CA GLY A 374 11.01 14.36 -6.48
C GLY A 374 12.47 14.80 -6.35
N LYS A 375 13.27 14.02 -5.59
CA LYS A 375 14.68 14.31 -5.28
C LYS A 375 15.51 14.63 -6.53
N TYR A 376 15.48 13.76 -7.54
CA TYR A 376 16.27 13.96 -8.78
C TYR A 376 15.91 15.27 -9.50
N CYS A 377 14.63 15.65 -9.53
CA CYS A 377 14.22 16.93 -10.10
C CYS A 377 14.72 18.10 -9.25
N LYS A 378 14.70 18.00 -7.91
CA LYS A 378 15.24 19.04 -7.02
C LYS A 378 16.74 19.24 -7.19
N ASP A 379 17.49 18.15 -7.39
CA ASP A 379 18.92 18.20 -7.66
C ASP A 379 19.17 18.98 -8.97
N VAL A 380 18.45 18.63 -10.05
CA VAL A 380 18.55 19.33 -11.34
C VAL A 380 18.13 20.80 -11.23
N ILE A 381 17.03 21.11 -10.55
CA ILE A 381 16.57 22.50 -10.35
C ILE A 381 17.65 23.33 -9.64
N THR A 382 18.27 22.77 -8.60
CA THR A 382 19.32 23.45 -7.85
C THR A 382 20.54 23.73 -8.72
N LEU A 383 20.93 22.78 -9.57
CA LEU A 383 22.01 22.95 -10.54
C LEU A 383 21.72 24.07 -11.54
N LEU A 384 20.52 24.07 -12.13
CA LEU A 384 20.14 25.04 -13.15
C LEU A 384 20.05 26.47 -12.60
N LEU A 385 19.57 26.64 -11.37
CA LEU A 385 19.56 27.93 -10.68
C LEU A 385 20.99 28.45 -10.44
N ARG A 386 21.93 27.57 -10.06
CA ARG A 386 23.34 27.96 -9.85
C ARG A 386 24.00 28.41 -11.14
N GLN A 387 23.79 27.70 -12.25
CA GLN A 387 24.41 28.06 -13.53
C GLN A 387 23.97 29.44 -14.06
N LYS A 388 22.74 29.86 -13.76
CA LYS A 388 22.27 31.21 -14.11
C LYS A 388 22.92 32.29 -13.26
N GLY A 389 23.02 32.10 -11.95
CA GLY A 389 23.64 33.07 -11.05
C GLY A 389 25.16 33.22 -11.22
N SER A 390 25.81 32.37 -12.01
CA SER A 390 27.23 32.48 -12.38
C SER A 390 27.47 33.16 -13.74
N ASN A 391 26.40 33.41 -14.51
CA ASN A 391 26.44 34.07 -15.82
C ASN A 391 25.81 35.48 -15.78
N SER A 392 25.48 35.95 -14.57
CA SER A 392 25.02 37.29 -14.23
C SER A 392 26.06 37.91 -13.31
#